data_AF-A0A524A7L7-F1
#
_entry.id   AF-A0A524A7L7-F1
#
_cell.length_a   1.000
_cell.length_b   1.000
_cell.length_c   1.000
_cell.angle_alpha   90.00
_cell.angle_beta   90.00
_cell.angle_gamma   90.00
#
_symmetry.space_group_name_H-M   'P 1'
#
loop_
_entity.id
_entity.type
_entity.pdbx_description
1 polymer ?
#
loop_
_entity_poly.entity_id
_entity_poly.type
_entity_poly.pdbx_seq_one_letter_code
_entity_poly.pdbx_strand_id
1 'polypeptide(L)'
;MTRAEMDVEELMGSKGRIRVLKVLSESRELNISEVGRRTGMNYTSVERHLEALREMGLLREKRYGKIRIYEAIFRSINIRFERNKGVRIEIEAPIQT
;
A
#
# COMPACT_ATOMS: atom_id res chain seq x y z
N MET A 1 0.05 16.09 -10.82
CA MET A 1 0.97 15.56 -9.79
C MET A 1 0.35 15.86 -8.43
N THR A 2 -0.16 14.87 -7.73
CA THR A 2 -0.67 15.08 -6.37
C THR A 2 0.48 14.78 -5.42
N ARG A 3 1.12 15.82 -4.92
CA ARG A 3 2.23 15.70 -3.96
C ARG A 3 1.61 15.52 -2.58
N ALA A 4 1.23 14.29 -2.24
CA ALA A 4 1.02 13.94 -0.84
C ALA A 4 2.41 13.84 -0.20
N GLU A 5 2.67 14.65 0.83
CA GLU A 5 3.85 14.43 1.69
C GLU A 5 3.60 13.15 2.49
N MET A 6 4.20 12.06 2.04
CA MET A 6 4.21 10.79 2.75
C MET A 6 5.56 10.62 3.42
N ASP A 7 5.56 10.27 4.70
CA ASP A 7 6.78 9.99 5.44
C ASP A 7 7.34 8.62 5.01
N VAL A 8 8.62 8.61 4.60
CA VAL A 8 9.29 7.38 4.18
C VAL A 8 9.50 6.43 5.34
N GLU A 9 9.73 6.96 6.54
CA GLU A 9 9.92 6.17 7.74
C GLU A 9 8.62 5.46 8.09
N GLU A 10 7.50 6.16 7.92
CA GLU A 10 6.20 5.57 8.07
C GLU A 10 5.97 4.48 7.02
N LEU A 11 6.20 4.73 5.72
CA LEU A 11 5.98 3.70 4.70
C LEU A 11 6.91 2.47 4.88
N MET A 12 8.21 2.71 5.04
CA MET A 12 9.26 1.68 5.00
C MET A 12 9.56 1.06 6.37
N GLY A 13 9.13 1.67 7.47
CA GLY A 13 9.41 1.20 8.83
C GLY A 13 8.78 -0.15 9.18
N SER A 14 7.90 -0.70 8.32
CA SER A 14 7.31 -2.02 8.52
C SER A 14 7.56 -2.95 7.34
N LYS A 15 8.30 -4.03 7.59
CA LYS A 15 8.45 -5.16 6.65
C LYS A 15 7.10 -5.73 6.20
N GLY A 16 6.10 -5.74 7.10
CA GLY A 16 4.75 -6.20 6.81
C GLY A 16 4.03 -5.32 5.78
N ARG A 17 4.11 -4.00 5.93
CA ARG A 17 3.54 -3.04 4.95
C ARG A 17 4.16 -3.20 3.58
N ILE A 18 5.49 -3.29 3.50
CA ILE A 18 6.21 -3.51 2.23
C ILE A 18 5.78 -4.83 1.58
N ARG A 19 5.58 -5.90 2.36
CA ARG A 19 5.11 -7.18 1.84
C ARG A 19 3.67 -7.12 1.32
N VAL A 20 2.78 -6.40 2.00
CA VAL A 20 1.40 -6.17 1.55
C VAL A 20 1.39 -5.37 0.25
N LEU A 21 2.16 -4.28 0.15
CA LEU A 21 2.29 -3.49 -1.06
C LEU A 21 2.84 -4.31 -2.22
N LYS A 22 3.84 -5.16 -1.98
CA LYS A 22 4.35 -6.09 -2.99
C LYS A 22 3.22 -6.98 -3.53
N VAL A 23 2.48 -7.64 -2.64
CA VAL A 23 1.37 -8.54 -3.02
C VAL A 23 0.27 -7.80 -3.80
N LEU A 24 -0.09 -6.58 -3.40
CA LEU A 24 -1.09 -5.76 -4.09
C LEU A 24 -0.56 -5.11 -5.38
N SER A 25 0.76 -4.94 -5.53
CA SER A 25 1.34 -4.47 -6.80
C SER A 25 1.30 -5.55 -7.88
N GLU A 26 1.29 -6.82 -7.48
CA GLU A 26 1.17 -7.98 -8.38
C GLU A 26 -0.30 -8.27 -8.77
N SER A 27 -1.28 -7.61 -8.15
CA SER A 27 -2.71 -7.87 -8.38
C SER A 27 -3.54 -6.63 -8.05
N ARG A 28 -4.31 -6.10 -9.01
CA ARG A 28 -5.07 -4.85 -8.87
C ARG A 28 -5.88 -4.74 -7.57
N GLU A 29 -6.62 -5.79 -7.21
CA GLU A 29 -7.41 -5.86 -5.99
C GLU A 29 -7.39 -7.26 -5.38
N LEU A 30 -7.39 -7.36 -4.05
CA LEU A 30 -7.40 -8.62 -3.32
C LEU A 30 -8.28 -8.50 -2.07
N ASN A 31 -8.94 -9.60 -1.69
CA ASN A 31 -9.58 -9.68 -0.38
C ASN A 31 -8.54 -9.88 0.73
N ILE A 32 -8.89 -9.49 1.96
CA ILE A 32 -7.97 -9.55 3.12
C ILE A 32 -7.41 -10.94 3.39
N SER A 33 -8.21 -12.00 3.22
CA SER A 33 -7.77 -13.38 3.43
C SER A 33 -6.71 -13.80 2.42
N GLU A 34 -6.88 -13.39 1.15
CA GLU A 34 -5.93 -13.66 0.08
C GLU A 34 -4.60 -12.90 0.28
N VAL A 35 -4.66 -11.65 0.78
CA VAL A 35 -3.47 -10.92 1.20
C VAL A 35 -2.75 -11.68 2.33
N GLY A 36 -3.48 -12.15 3.35
CA GLY A 36 -2.90 -12.96 4.43
C GLY A 36 -2.23 -14.22 3.93
N ARG A 37 -2.91 -14.96 3.04
CA ARG A 37 -2.39 -16.18 2.41
C ARG A 37 -1.08 -15.93 1.65
N ARG A 38 -1.02 -14.89 0.82
CA ARG A 38 0.16 -14.56 0.00
C ARG A 38 1.31 -13.97 0.81
N THR A 39 1.00 -13.20 1.86
CA THR A 39 2.02 -12.61 2.73
C THR A 39 2.54 -13.57 3.80
N GLY A 40 1.83 -14.67 4.06
CA GLY A 40 2.09 -15.62 5.14
C GLY A 40 1.81 -15.03 6.53
N MET A 41 0.99 -13.99 6.62
CA MET A 41 0.68 -13.27 7.87
C MET A 41 -0.73 -13.59 8.36
N ASN A 42 -0.95 -13.49 9.67
CA ASN A 42 -2.27 -13.66 10.26
C ASN A 42 -3.22 -12.49 9.93
N TYR A 43 -4.53 -12.73 10.06
CA TYR A 43 -5.58 -11.76 9.74
C TYR A 43 -5.35 -10.40 10.42
N THR A 44 -5.16 -10.38 11.74
CA THR A 44 -5.00 -9.14 12.52
C THR A 44 -3.79 -8.31 12.08
N SER A 45 -2.67 -8.95 11.74
CA SER A 45 -1.48 -8.24 11.26
C SER A 45 -1.72 -7.66 9.87
N VAL A 46 -2.36 -8.43 8.99
CA VAL A 46 -2.71 -8.02 7.63
C VAL A 46 -3.70 -6.85 7.67
N GLU A 47 -4.74 -6.95 8.49
CA GLU A 47 -5.73 -5.89 8.72
C GLU A 47 -5.06 -4.59 9.13
N ARG A 48 -4.23 -4.61 10.17
CA ARG A 48 -3.47 -3.44 10.63
C ARG A 48 -2.61 -2.82 9.52
N HIS A 49 -1.94 -3.65 8.71
CA HIS A 49 -1.11 -3.14 7.61
C HIS A 49 -1.94 -2.55 6.48
N LEU A 50 -3.06 -3.17 6.13
CA LEU A 50 -3.98 -2.67 5.10
C LEU A 50 -4.64 -1.36 5.52
N GLU A 51 -5.05 -1.25 6.78
CA GLU A 51 -5.65 -0.03 7.32
C GLU A 51 -4.66 1.14 7.34
N ALA A 52 -3.44 0.92 7.83
CA ALA A 52 -2.39 1.94 7.78
C ALA A 52 -2.10 2.41 6.34
N LEU A 53 -2.00 1.48 5.39
CA LEU A 53 -1.77 1.83 3.98
C LEU A 53 -2.98 2.54 3.34
N ARG A 54 -4.20 2.25 3.81
CA ARG A 54 -5.43 2.97 3.41
C ARG A 54 -5.44 4.40 3.95
N GLU A 55 -5.04 4.58 5.20
CA GLU A 55 -4.92 5.90 5.85
C GLU A 55 -3.86 6.77 5.17
N MET A 56 -2.76 6.16 4.72
CA MET A 56 -1.74 6.79 3.87
C MET A 56 -2.24 7.15 2.46
N GLY A 57 -3.45 6.72 2.07
CA GLY A 57 -3.98 6.98 0.73
C GLY A 57 -3.33 6.14 -0.38
N LEU A 58 -2.68 5.02 -0.05
CA LEU A 58 -2.13 4.08 -1.04
C LEU A 58 -3.14 3.02 -1.47
N LEU A 59 -4.13 2.74 -0.61
CA LEU A 59 -5.15 1.72 -0.84
C LEU A 59 -6.56 2.31 -0.72
N ARG A 60 -7.50 1.67 -1.42
CA ARG A 60 -8.94 1.87 -1.23
C ARG A 60 -9.59 0.58 -0.75
N GLU A 61 -10.43 0.68 0.27
CA GLU A 61 -11.28 -0.43 0.73
C GLU A 61 -12.63 -0.42 0.00
N LYS A 62 -13.06 -1.59 -0.46
CA LYS A 62 -14.42 -1.86 -0.95
C LYS A 62 -15.05 -2.95 -0.09
N ARG A 63 -16.31 -2.78 0.28
CA ARG A 63 -17.07 -3.75 1.07
C ARG A 63 -18.18 -4.37 0.23
N TYR A 64 -18.18 -5.69 0.15
CA TYR A 64 -19.20 -6.50 -0.50
C TYR A 64 -19.80 -7.46 0.54
N GLY A 65 -20.83 -7.00 1.25
CA GLY A 65 -21.36 -7.70 2.41
C GLY A 65 -20.29 -7.86 3.49
N LYS A 66 -19.93 -9.12 3.81
CA LYS A 66 -18.88 -9.45 4.79
C LYS A 66 -17.46 -9.46 4.20
N ILE A 67 -17.33 -9.37 2.87
CA ILE A 67 -16.04 -9.44 2.19
C ILE A 67 -15.44 -8.03 2.10
N ARG A 68 -14.20 -7.89 2.57
CA ARG A 68 -13.39 -6.68 2.45
C ARG A 68 -12.35 -6.88 1.35
N ILE A 69 -12.38 -6.02 0.33
CA ILE A 69 -11.47 -6.01 -0.81
C ILE A 69 -10.64 -4.73 -0.74
N TYR A 70 -9.34 -4.85 -0.96
CA TYR A 70 -8.40 -3.75 -1.00
C TYR A 70 -7.83 -3.61 -2.40
N GLU A 71 -7.88 -2.39 -2.94
CA GLU A 71 -7.35 -2.04 -4.25
C GLU A 71 -6.17 -1.08 -4.08
N ALA A 72 -5.07 -1.33 -4.80
CA ALA A 72 -3.96 -0.39 -4.89
C ALA A 72 -4.37 0.81 -5.76
N ILE A 73 -4.29 2.03 -5.20
CA ILE A 73 -4.66 3.28 -5.89
C ILE A 73 -3.44 4.09 -6.33
N PHE A 74 -2.38 3.40 -6.73
CA PHE A 74 -1.20 3.99 -7.33
C PHE A 74 -0.81 3.19 -8.56
N ARG A 75 -0.22 3.85 -9.54
CA ARG A 75 0.46 3.21 -10.67
C ARG A 75 1.88 2.81 -10.27
N SER A 76 2.60 3.73 -9.63
CA SER A 76 3.97 3.50 -9.17
C SER A 76 4.23 4.30 -7.89
N ILE A 77 5.12 3.77 -7.05
CA ILE A 77 5.68 4.46 -5.88
C ILE A 77 7.20 4.47 -6.10
N ASN A 78 7.76 5.65 -6.27
CA ASN A 78 9.19 5.85 -6.45
C ASN A 78 9.78 6.46 -5.18
N ILE A 79 10.74 5.76 -4.58
CA ILE A 79 11.49 6.26 -3.43
C ILE A 79 12.92 6.49 -3.88
N ARG A 80 13.41 7.72 -3.75
CA ARG A 80 14.75 8.11 -4.18
C ARG A 80 15.54 8.71 -3.03
N PHE A 81 16.72 8.16 -2.78
CA PHE A 81 17.71 8.70 -1.84
C PHE A 81 18.76 9.47 -2.63
N GLU A 82 18.91 10.75 -2.33
CA GLU A 82 19.85 11.65 -2.99
C GLU A 82 20.87 12.17 -1.96
N ARG A 83 22.17 11.93 -2.21
CA ARG A 83 23.25 12.47 -1.38
C ARG A 83 23.11 13.99 -1.29
N ASN A 84 23.21 14.54 -0.08
CA ASN A 84 23.03 15.97 0.25
C ASN A 84 21.63 16.55 0.01
N LYS A 85 20.62 15.73 -0.31
CA LYS A 85 19.24 16.18 -0.56
C LYS A 85 18.18 15.37 0.21
N GLY A 86 18.57 14.24 0.80
CA GLY A 86 17.69 13.40 1.61
C GLY A 86 16.87 12.42 0.77
N VAL A 87 15.65 12.14 1.21
CA VAL A 87 14.72 11.17 0.62
C VAL A 87 13.55 11.86 -0.04
N ARG A 88 13.13 11.37 -1.21
CA ARG A 88 11.92 11.81 -1.91
C ARG A 88 11.03 10.63 -2.20
N ILE A 89 9.73 10.83 -2.02
CA ILE A 89 8.70 9.88 -2.40
C ILE A 89 7.84 10.54 -3.47
N GLU A 90 7.65 9.85 -4.59
CA GLU A 90 6.80 10.24 -5.68
C GLU A 90 5.78 9.12 -5.93
N ILE A 91 4.50 9.43 -5.82
CA ILE A 91 3.41 8.48 -6.05
C ILE A 91 2.68 8.90 -7.31
N GLU A 92 2.65 8.02 -8.30
CA GLU A 92 1.88 8.22 -9.53
C GLU A 92 0.47 7.68 -9.34
N ALA A 93 -0.53 8.51 -9.63
CA ALA A 93 -1.93 8.12 -9.60
C ALA A 93 -2.23 7.03 -10.66
N PRO A 94 -3.26 6.19 -10.44
CA PRO A 94 -3.69 5.21 -11.42
C PRO A 94 -4.30 5.94 -12.62
N ILE A 95 -4.14 5.36 -13.81
CA ILE A 95 -4.75 5.89 -15.04
C ILE A 95 -6.26 5.89 -14.83
N GLN A 96 -6.90 7.05 -14.96
CA GLN A 96 -8.36 7.13 -15.07
C GLN A 96 -8.73 6.57 -16.45
N THR A 97 -9.17 5.31 -16.49
CA THR A 97 -9.90 4.74 -17.62
C THR A 97 -11.39 4.85 -17.34
#